data_AF-A0A7Y7A112-F1
#
_entry.id   AF-A0A7Y7A112-F1
#
_cell.length_a   1.000
_cell.length_b   1.000
_cell.length_c   1.000
_cell.angle_alpha   90.00
_cell.angle_beta   90.00
_cell.angle_gamma   90.00
#
_symmetry.space_group_name_H-M   'P 1'
#
loop_
_entity.id
_entity.type
_entity.pdbx_description
1 polymer ?
#
loop_
_entity_poly.entity_id
_entity_poly.type
_entity_poly.pdbx_seq_one_letter_code
_entity_poly.pdbx_strand_id
1 'polypeptide(L)' 'MSATLFRLVADYETAKSELFSSDPAVLRLFARDHYRAATIKPAFTLLTPDGQLLASMDYWSGQWVEEDTDQATGA' A
#
# COMPACT_ATOMS: atom_id res chain seq x y z
N MET A 1 -5.28 23.77 -2.33
CA MET A 1 -5.95 22.45 -2.27
C MET A 1 -4.90 21.42 -1.89
N SER A 2 -5.12 20.68 -0.81
CA SER A 2 -4.24 19.55 -0.46
C SER A 2 -4.40 18.50 -1.54
N ALA A 3 -3.33 18.17 -2.27
CA ALA A 3 -3.39 17.06 -3.21
C ALA A 3 -3.74 15.80 -2.43
N THR A 4 -4.84 15.15 -2.81
CA THR A 4 -5.25 13.86 -2.26
C THR A 4 -4.26 12.82 -2.80
N LEU A 5 -3.34 12.35 -1.95
CA LEU A 5 -2.28 11.41 -2.32
C LEU A 5 -2.65 9.98 -1.92
N PHE A 6 -2.17 9.00 -2.71
CA PHE A 6 -2.17 7.61 -2.29
C PHE A 6 -1.26 7.44 -1.09
N ARG A 7 -1.60 6.50 -0.22
CA ARG A 7 -0.85 6.22 1.01
C ARG A 7 -0.45 4.75 1.06
N LEU A 8 0.84 4.50 1.24
CA LEU A 8 1.39 3.21 1.60
C LEU A 8 1.66 3.18 3.10
N VAL A 9 1.14 2.17 3.79
CA VAL A 9 1.44 1.89 5.20
C VAL A 9 2.29 0.63 5.26
N ALA A 10 3.43 0.71 5.93
CA ALA A 10 4.26 -0.43 6.31
C ALA A 10 4.05 -0.71 7.80
N ASP A 11 3.47 -1.86 8.14
CA ASP A 11 3.17 -2.28 9.50
C ASP A 11 4.14 -3.38 9.95
N TYR A 12 4.94 -3.06 10.96
CA TYR A 12 5.91 -3.96 11.59
C TYR A 12 5.40 -4.59 12.89
N GLU A 13 4.10 -4.46 13.18
CA GLU A 13 3.42 -4.76 14.45
C GLU A 13 3.85 -3.86 15.63
N THR A 14 5.15 -3.60 15.74
CA THR A 14 5.78 -2.73 16.74
C THR A 14 5.80 -1.27 16.35
N ALA A 15 5.74 -0.98 15.05
CA ALA A 15 5.78 0.37 14.50
C ALA A 15 5.08 0.43 13.13
N LYS A 16 4.55 1.60 12.79
CA LYS A 16 3.99 1.89 11.46
C LYS A 16 4.77 3.03 10.81
N SER A 17 5.04 2.88 9.52
CA SER A 17 5.62 3.93 8.68
C SER A 17 4.69 4.21 7.51
N GLU A 18 4.57 5.48 7.12
CA GLU A 18 3.69 5.89 6.03
C GLU A 18 4.50 6.62 4.94
N LEU A 19 4.14 6.34 3.69
CA LEU A 19 4.69 7.01 2.51
C LEU A 19 3.54 7.45 1.60
N PHE A 20 3.66 8.66 1.03
CA PHE A 20 2.63 9.27 0.19
C PHE A 20 3.17 9.54 -1.20
N SER A 21 2.34 9.34 -2.22
CA SER A 21 2.67 9.61 -3.62
C SER A 21 1.41 9.95 -4.42
N SER A 22 1.56 10.74 -5.48
CA SER A 22 0.50 10.91 -6.46
C SER A 22 0.36 9.71 -7.41
N ASP A 23 1.36 8.81 -7.42
CA ASP A 23 1.40 7.62 -8.25
C ASP A 23 1.50 6.35 -7.37
N PRO A 24 0.47 5.49 -7.37
CA PRO A 24 0.46 4.25 -6.60
C PRO A 24 1.43 3.19 -7.14
N ALA A 25 1.86 3.28 -8.40
CA ALA A 25 2.85 2.36 -8.97
C ALA A 25 4.23 2.56 -8.31
N VAL A 26 4.61 3.81 -8.04
CA VAL A 26 5.84 4.14 -7.29
C VAL A 26 5.78 3.57 -5.88
N LEU A 27 4.64 3.66 -5.21
CA LEU A 27 4.45 3.09 -3.88
C LEU A 27 4.59 1.56 -3.88
N ARG A 28 4.03 0.88 -4.89
CA ARG A 28 4.20 -0.58 -5.07
C ARG A 28 5.67 -0.96 -5.29
N LEU A 29 6.39 -0.20 -6.11
CA LEU A 29 7.82 -0.43 -6.36
C LEU A 29 8.62 -0.29 -5.06
N PHE A 30 8.41 0.82 -4.33
CA PHE A 30 9.06 1.08 -3.06
C PHE A 30 8.81 -0.04 -2.06
N ALA A 31 7.54 -0.41 -1.86
CA ALA A 31 7.16 -1.49 -0.96
C ALA A 31 7.84 -2.82 -1.31
N ARG A 32 7.92 -3.18 -2.59
CA ARG A 32 8.57 -4.41 -3.04
C ARG A 32 10.06 -4.40 -2.74
N ASP A 33 10.75 -3.31 -3.07
CA ASP A 33 12.18 -3.19 -2.88
C ASP A 33 12.53 -3.11 -1.38
N HIS A 34 11.72 -2.38 -0.61
CA HIS A 34 11.80 -2.34 0.84
C HIS A 34 11.55 -3.71 1.47
N TYR A 35 10.50 -4.42 1.05
CA TYR A 35 10.22 -5.78 1.51
C TYR A 35 11.41 -6.69 1.26
N ARG A 36 12.03 -6.63 0.08
CA ARG A 36 13.22 -7.45 -0.25
C ARG A 36 14.41 -7.12 0.64
N ALA A 37 14.67 -5.84 0.89
CA ALA A 37 15.81 -5.39 1.68
C ALA A 37 15.64 -5.53 3.20
N ALA A 38 14.40 -5.48 3.71
CA ALA A 38 14.14 -5.42 5.13
C ALA A 38 14.45 -6.75 5.85
N THR A 39 15.13 -6.66 7.00
CA THR A 39 15.41 -7.80 7.89
C THR A 39 14.12 -8.32 8.55
N ILE A 40 13.26 -7.39 9.00
CA ILE A 40 11.92 -7.69 9.51
C ILE A 40 10.94 -7.36 8.38
N LYS A 41 10.07 -8.30 8.02
CA LYS A 41 9.10 -8.09 6.93
C LYS A 41 7.86 -7.37 7.46
N PRO A 42 7.54 -6.17 6.97
CA PRO A 42 6.28 -5.53 7.30
C PRO A 42 5.15 -6.10 6.45
N ALA A 43 3.92 -6.03 6.97
CA ALA A 43 2.74 -6.08 6.13
C ALA A 43 2.55 -4.70 5.48
N PHE A 44 2.14 -4.67 4.21
CA PHE A 44 1.85 -3.43 3.51
C PHE A 44 0.38 -3.28 3.19
N THR A 45 -0.08 -2.04 3.27
CA THR A 45 -1.42 -1.62 2.88
C THR A 45 -1.28 -0.41 1.96
N LEU A 46 -1.83 -0.48 0.76
CA LEU A 46 -1.88 0.61 -0.20
C LEU A 46 -3.30 1.14 -0.27
N LEU A 47 -3.46 2.42 0.01
CA LEU A 47 -4.74 3.09 0.11
C LEU A 47 -4.88 4.15 -0.99
N THR A 48 -6.09 4.28 -1.52
CA THR A 48 -6.51 5.40 -2.36
C THR A 48 -6.46 6.71 -1.56
N PRO A 49 -6.53 7.87 -2.24
CA PRO A 49 -6.54 9.15 -1.55
C PRO A 49 -7.74 9.41 -0.64
N ASP A 50 -8.87 8.74 -0.88
CA ASP A 50 -10.06 8.75 -0.02
C ASP A 50 -9.99 7.71 1.10
N GLY A 51 -8.89 6.95 1.20
CA GLY A 51 -8.62 6.00 2.28
C GLY A 51 -9.18 4.60 2.06
N GLN A 52 -9.69 4.28 0.86
CA GLN A 52 -10.11 2.94 0.51
C GLN A 52 -8.90 2.04 0.28
N LEU A 53 -9.05 0.75 0.60
CA LEU A 53 -8.01 -0.24 0.37
C LEU A 53 -7.95 -0.57 -1.12
N LEU A 54 -6.75 -0.44 -1.68
CA LEU A 54 -6.47 -0.69 -3.08
C LEU A 54 -5.72 -2.03 -3.23
N ALA A 55 -4.71 -2.24 -2.39
CA ALA A 55 -3.97 -3.50 -2.37
C ALA A 55 -3.34 -3.74 -1.00
N SER A 56 -3.10 -5.00 -0.67
CA SER A 56 -2.34 -5.39 0.51
C SER A 56 -1.27 -6.42 0.16
N MET A 57 -0.19 -6.46 0.94
CA MET A 57 0.84 -7.48 0.85
C MET A 57 1.12 -7.96 2.24
N ASP A 58 0.92 -9.25 2.47
CA ASP A 58 1.16 -9.83 3.78
C ASP A 58 2.68 -10.03 4.03
N TYR A 59 3.06 -10.26 5.28
CA TYR A 59 4.47 -10.38 5.63
C TYR A 59 5.08 -11.74 5.26
N TRP A 60 4.26 -12.76 4.96
CA TRP A 60 4.66 -14.10 4.53
C TRP A 60 4.81 -14.23 3.01
N SER A 61 4.07 -13.43 2.25
CA SER A 61 3.99 -13.45 0.80
C SER A 61 4.35 -12.07 0.27
N GLY A 62 5.49 -11.97 -0.41
CA GLY A 62 5.90 -10.74 -1.12
C GLY A 62 5.06 -10.46 -2.37
N GLN A 63 3.80 -10.88 -2.38
CA GLN A 63 2.84 -10.77 -3.47
C GLN A 63 1.72 -9.82 -3.06
N TRP A 64 1.33 -8.95 -3.99
CA TRP A 64 0.18 -8.08 -3.78
C TRP A 64 -1.12 -8.85 -3.97
N VAL A 65 -2.04 -8.67 -3.03
CA VAL A 65 -3.45 -9.01 -3.14
C VAL A 65 -4.17 -7.70 -3.43
N GLU A 66 -4.69 -7.60 -4.64
CA GLU A 66 -5.48 -6.45 -5.09
C GLU A 66 -6.90 -6.56 -4.50
N GLU A 67 -7.45 -5.43 -4.05
CA GLU A 67 -8.85 -5.37 -3.69
C GLU A 67 -9.65 -5.09 -4.96
N ASP A 68 -10.66 -5.92 -5.22
CA ASP A 68 -11.41 -5.91 -6.47
C ASP A 68 -12.27 -4.63 -6.53
N THR A 69 -11.69 -3.53 -7.03
CA THR A 69 -12.37 -2.22 -7.15
C THR A 69 -13.33 -2.15 -8.34
N ASP A 70 -13.97 -3.27 -8.73
CA ASP A 70 -14.90 -3.34 -9.86
C ASP A 70 -16.38 -3.07 -9.46
N GLN A 71 -16.60 -2.29 -8.38
CA GLN A 71 -17.95 -1.96 -7.87
C GLN A 71 -18.22 -0.44 -7.71
N ALA A 72 -17.49 0.44 -8.40
CA ALA A 72 -17.67 1.90 -8.27
C ALA A 72 -18.08 2.66 -9.55
N THR A 73 -18.71 1.99 -10.53
CA THR A 73 -19.47 2.66 -11.60
C THR A 73 -20.68 1.83 -12.01
N GLY A 74 -21.80 2.01 -11.30
CA GLY A 74 -23.06 1.35 -11.65
C GLY A 74 -24.21 1.63 -10.69
N ALA A 75 -24.65 2.87 -10.58
CA ALA A 75 -26.03 3.25 -10.21
C ALA A 75 -26.27 4.73 -10.51
#